data_AF-A0A0B4CNS6-F1
#
_entry.id   AF-A0A0B4CNS6-F1
#
_cell.length_a   1.000
_cell.length_b   1.000
_cell.length_c   1.000
_cell.angle_alpha   90.00
_cell.angle_beta   90.00
_cell.angle_gamma   90.00
#
_symmetry.space_group_name_H-M   'P 1'
#
loop_
_entity.id
_entity.type
_entity.pdbx_description
1 polymer ?
#
loop_
_entity_poly.entity_id
_entity_poly.type
_entity_poly.pdbx_seq_one_letter_code
_entity_poly.pdbx_strand_id
1 'polypeptide(L)'
;MAAYALPAQLTIWQRILFAIPVLGRIMKEVAYGPEENLYYALATLVSAWGCSILLFGIPGLYIPALCLVPVMFILLLTITRG
;
A
#
# COMPACT_ATOMS: atom_id res chain seq x y z
N MET A 1 -14.06 5.30 -15.27
CA MET A 1 -14.73 5.22 -13.95
C MET A 1 -15.38 3.84 -13.91
N ALA A 2 -14.61 2.79 -13.57
CA ALA A 2 -15.14 1.43 -13.54
C ALA A 2 -16.02 1.27 -12.30
N ALA A 3 -17.29 0.90 -12.50
CA ALA A 3 -18.25 0.69 -11.43
C ALA A 3 -17.97 -0.65 -10.73
N TYR A 4 -17.10 -0.64 -9.73
CA TYR A 4 -16.94 -1.79 -8.85
C TYR A 4 -17.97 -1.72 -7.71
N ALA A 5 -18.58 -2.86 -7.39
CA ALA A 5 -19.60 -2.94 -6.35
C ALA A 5 -18.94 -2.92 -4.96
N LEU A 6 -19.11 -1.82 -4.23
CA LEU A 6 -18.70 -1.74 -2.83
C LEU A 6 -19.61 -2.64 -1.97
N PRO A 7 -19.06 -3.43 -1.03
CA PRO A 7 -19.89 -4.21 -0.13
C PRO A 7 -20.70 -3.28 0.79
N ALA A 8 -21.96 -3.67 1.06
CA ALA A 8 -22.92 -2.86 1.83
C ALA A 8 -22.49 -2.61 3.30
N GLN A 9 -21.52 -3.38 3.81
CA GLN A 9 -20.97 -3.24 5.16
C GLN A 9 -19.44 -3.19 5.09
N LEU A 10 -18.85 -2.02 5.37
CA LEU A 10 -17.41 -1.84 5.51
C LEU A 10 -17.01 -2.02 6.97
N THR A 11 -16.00 -2.85 7.21
CA THR A 11 -15.39 -2.98 8.55
C THR A 11 -14.73 -1.67 8.96
N ILE A 12 -14.55 -1.46 10.27
CA ILE A 12 -13.91 -0.25 10.81
C ILE A 12 -12.51 -0.03 10.18
N TRP A 13 -11.77 -1.12 9.96
CA TRP A 13 -10.48 -1.09 9.27
C TRP A 13 -10.56 -0.65 7.81
N GLN A 14 -11.55 -1.14 7.05
CA GLN A 14 -11.77 -0.72 5.67
C GLN A 14 -12.15 0.76 5.59
N ARG A 15 -12.97 1.27 6.53
CA ARG A 15 -13.33 2.69 6.57
C ARG A 15 -12.12 3.59 6.75
N ILE A 16 -11.20 3.22 7.64
CA ILE A 16 -9.97 3.98 7.90
C ILE A 16 -9.06 3.92 6.67
N LEU A 17 -8.84 2.74 6.08
CA LEU A 17 -8.00 2.58 4.89
C LEU A 17 -8.56 3.33 3.67
N PHE A 18 -9.89 3.36 3.53
CA PHE A 18 -10.60 4.04 2.45
C PHE A 18 -10.80 5.54 2.64
N ALA A 19 -10.47 6.07 3.82
CA ALA A 19 -10.50 7.51 4.10
C ALA A 19 -9.26 8.24 3.53
N ILE A 20 -8.16 7.52 3.25
CA ILE A 20 -6.96 8.12 2.68
C ILE A 20 -7.25 8.46 1.20
N PRO A 21 -7.15 9.73 0.77
CA PRO A 21 -7.69 10.16 -0.52
C PRO A 21 -7.04 9.47 -1.73
N VAL A 22 -5.72 9.30 -1.74
CA VAL A 22 -5.00 8.66 -2.86
C VAL A 22 -4.86 7.16 -2.64
N LEU A 23 -4.31 6.74 -1.51
CA LEU A 23 -4.12 5.32 -1.20
C LEU A 23 -5.46 4.58 -1.09
N GLY A 24 -6.44 5.14 -0.39
CA GLY A 24 -7.76 4.53 -0.24
C GLY A 24 -8.51 4.40 -1.56
N ARG A 25 -8.22 5.26 -2.56
CA ARG A 25 -8.75 5.09 -3.91
C ARG A 25 -8.11 3.92 -4.65
N ILE A 26 -6.77 3.85 -4.67
CA ILE A 26 -6.03 2.75 -5.30
C ILE A 26 -6.42 1.41 -4.66
N MET A 27 -6.52 1.36 -3.33
CA MET A 27 -6.90 0.16 -2.61
C MET A 27 -8.32 -0.33 -2.95
N LYS A 28 -9.29 0.58 -3.17
CA LYS A 28 -10.63 0.21 -3.63
C LYS A 28 -10.60 -0.35 -5.06
N GLU A 29 -9.83 0.30 -5.93
CA GLU A 29 -9.67 -0.10 -7.33
C GLU A 29 -8.99 -1.48 -7.44
N VAL A 30 -8.02 -1.80 -6.57
CA VAL A 30 -7.37 -3.12 -6.54
C VAL A 30 -8.25 -4.18 -5.87
N ALA A 31 -8.96 -3.86 -4.78
CA ALA A 31 -9.73 -4.85 -4.02
C ALA A 31 -11.05 -5.26 -4.68
N TYR A 32 -11.69 -4.34 -5.40
CA TYR A 32 -13.02 -4.57 -5.98
C TYR A 32 -13.08 -4.36 -7.50
N GLY A 33 -12.00 -3.86 -8.11
CA GLY A 33 -11.92 -3.68 -9.56
C GLY A 33 -11.46 -4.94 -10.29
N PRO A 34 -11.26 -4.84 -11.62
CA PRO A 34 -10.78 -5.95 -12.43
C PRO A 34 -9.33 -6.31 -12.07
N GLU A 35 -8.93 -7.56 -12.32
CA GLU A 35 -7.59 -8.08 -11.95
C GLU A 35 -6.44 -7.25 -12.53
N GLU A 36 -6.66 -6.59 -13.67
CA GLU A 36 -5.69 -5.70 -14.31
C GLU A 36 -5.27 -4.50 -13.44
N ASN A 37 -6.13 -4.07 -12.51
CA ASN A 37 -5.83 -2.97 -11.60
C ASN A 37 -4.66 -3.28 -10.66
N LEU A 38 -4.40 -4.56 -10.39
CA LEU A 38 -3.25 -4.97 -9.60
C LEU A 38 -1.94 -4.62 -10.32
N TYR A 39 -1.87 -4.83 -11.64
CA TYR A 39 -0.69 -4.46 -12.42
C TYR A 39 -0.50 -2.93 -12.48
N TYR A 40 -1.58 -2.17 -12.62
CA TYR A 40 -1.51 -0.70 -12.60
C TYR A 40 -1.07 -0.16 -11.24
N ALA A 41 -1.53 -0.75 -10.14
CA ALA A 41 -1.10 -0.38 -8.79
C ALA A 41 0.38 -0.70 -8.54
N LEU A 42 0.84 -1.89 -8.99
CA LEU A 42 2.24 -2.28 -8.90
C LEU A 42 3.13 -1.33 -9.73
N ALA A 43 2.75 -1.04 -10.97
CA ALA A 43 3.47 -0.10 -11.82
C ALA A 43 3.56 1.29 -11.17
N THR A 44 2.46 1.79 -10.61
CA THR A 44 2.42 3.08 -9.89
C THR A 44 3.37 3.08 -8.68
N LEU A 45 3.41 2.00 -7.91
CA LEU A 45 4.29 1.87 -6.75
C LEU A 45 5.76 1.85 -7.17
N VAL A 46 6.11 1.09 -8.21
CA VAL A 46 7.49 1.03 -8.75
C VAL A 46 7.89 2.39 -9.32
N SER A 47 7.01 3.07 -10.06
CA SER A 47 7.26 4.41 -10.57
C SER A 47 7.45 5.43 -9.46
N ALA A 48 6.60 5.43 -8.43
CA ALA A 48 6.71 6.31 -7.28
C ALA A 48 8.03 6.09 -6.51
N TRP A 49 8.45 4.83 -6.37
CA TRP A 49 9.76 4.50 -5.79
C TRP A 49 10.91 4.97 -6.68
N GLY A 50 10.83 4.78 -7.99
CA GLY A 50 11.78 5.33 -8.96
C GLY A 50 11.90 6.85 -8.85
N CYS A 51 10.78 7.57 -8.73
CA CYS A 51 10.78 9.01 -8.48
C CYS A 51 11.48 9.37 -7.17
N SER A 52 11.31 8.58 -6.10
CA SER A 52 12.03 8.78 -4.84
C SER A 52 13.54 8.67 -5.03
N ILE A 53 14.01 7.69 -5.81
CA ILE A 53 15.44 7.53 -6.15
C ILE A 53 15.95 8.73 -6.95
N LEU A 54 15.17 9.23 -7.91
CA LEU A 54 15.58 10.38 -8.73
C LEU A 54 15.61 11.70 -7.92
N LEU A 55 14.69 11.89 -6.98
CA LEU A 55 14.59 13.10 -6.18
C LEU A 55 15.57 13.13 -5.00
N PHE A 56 15.78 11.99 -4.34
CA PHE A 56 16.54 11.91 -3.10
C PHE A 56 17.83 11.07 -3.22
N GLY A 57 18.09 10.46 -4.38
CA GLY A 57 19.28 9.66 -4.64
C GLY A 57 19.29 8.33 -3.87
N ILE A 58 20.46 7.99 -3.35
CA ILE A 58 20.71 6.77 -2.55
C ILE A 58 19.75 6.63 -1.35
N PRO A 59 19.46 7.68 -0.56
CA PRO A 59 18.41 7.64 0.46
C PRO A 59 17.07 7.12 -0.07
N GLY A 60 16.63 7.57 -1.25
CA GLY A 60 15.36 7.14 -1.86
C GLY A 60 15.31 5.64 -2.16
N LEU A 61 16.46 5.03 -2.45
CA LEU A 61 16.59 3.58 -2.63
C LEU A 61 16.42 2.83 -1.31
N TYR A 62 16.97 3.36 -0.21
CA TYR A 62 16.95 2.71 1.11
C TYR A 62 15.65 2.89 1.91
N ILE A 63 14.75 3.82 1.51
CA ILE A 63 13.49 4.06 2.24
C ILE A 63 12.67 2.78 2.49
N PRO A 64 12.41 1.89 1.51
CA PRO A 64 11.66 0.66 1.78
C PRO A 64 12.34 -0.24 2.82
N ALA A 65 13.67 -0.35 2.78
CA ALA A 65 14.43 -1.13 3.76
C ALA A 65 14.34 -0.52 5.16
N LEU A 66 14.41 0.81 5.28
CA LEU A 66 14.24 1.52 6.55
C LEU A 66 12.82 1.36 7.12
N CYS A 67 11.79 1.44 6.28
CA CYS A 67 10.41 1.22 6.69
C CYS A 67 10.15 -0.21 7.18
N LEU A 68 10.91 -1.20 6.69
CA LEU A 68 10.83 -2.58 7.16
C LEU A 68 11.44 -2.81 8.53
N VAL A 69 12.32 -1.93 9.02
CA VAL A 69 12.95 -2.07 10.35
C VAL A 69 11.90 -2.23 11.46
N PRO A 70 10.95 -1.28 11.69
CA PRO A 70 9.94 -1.45 12.72
C PRO A 70 9.05 -2.68 12.49
N VAL A 71 8.79 -3.07 11.24
CA VAL A 71 8.02 -4.27 10.90
C VAL A 71 8.75 -5.52 11.39
N MET A 72 10.05 -5.62 11.14
CA MET A 72 10.88 -6.73 11.62
C MET A 72 10.96 -6.76 13.15
N PHE A 73 11.07 -5.61 13.80
CA PHE A 73 11.03 -5.54 15.27
C PHE A 73 9.69 -6.06 15.82
N ILE A 74 8.56 -5.60 15.27
CA ILE A 74 7.23 -6.07 15.67
C ILE A 74 7.12 -7.58 15.43
N LEU A 75 7.56 -8.06 14.28
CA LEU A 75 7.53 -9.49 13.93
C LEU A 75 8.33 -10.33 14.93
N LEU A 76 9.56 -9.94 15.23
CA LEU A 76 10.40 -10.61 16.22
C LEU A 76 9.78 -10.60 17.62
N LEU A 77 9.21 -9.46 18.03
CA LEU A 77 8.50 -9.34 19.30
C LEU A 77 7.27 -10.25 19.34
N THR A 78 6.46 -10.30 18.26
CA THR A 78 5.28 -11.18 18.20
C THR A 78 5.66 -12.65 18.27
N ILE A 79 6.71 -13.08 17.55
CA ILE A 79 7.19 -14.46 17.58
C ILE A 79 7.74 -14.82 18.96
N THR A 80 8.45 -13.88 19.61
CA THR A 80 8.99 -14.10 20.96
C THR A 80 7.91 -14.18 22.03
N ARG A 81 6.72 -13.63 21.78
CA ARG A 81 5.61 -13.63 22.75
C ARG A 81 4.77 -14.91 22.77
N GLY A 82 4.93 -15.81 21.79
CA GLY A 82 4.21 -17.09 21.71
C GLY A 82 2.77 -16.93 21.25
#